data_AF-A0A7R9XNV2-F1
#
_entry.id   AF-A0A7R9XNV2-F1
#
_cell.length_a   1.000
_cell.length_b   1.000
_cell.length_c   1.000
_cell.angle_alpha   90.00
_cell.angle_beta   90.00
_cell.angle_gamma   90.00
#
_symmetry.space_group_name_H-M   'P 1'
#
loop_
_entity.id
_entity.type
_entity.pdbx_description
1 polymer ?
#
loop_
_entity_poly.entity_id
_entity_poly.type
_entity_poly.pdbx_seq_one_letter_code
_entity_poly.pdbx_strand_id
1 'polypeptide(L)'
;GEVVVAATPLVIFAHERTGSNAFCDALNRQRGIIMNKEAFNPTESYLHGTMRRAIHPRVISNRNNQPRALVDAMVKVATRRRLRYVGFKIFPAHLSSGGIDAILRMQGARAVILYRKNVLAVYRSLRVAESTGHWTS
;
A
#
# COMPACT_ATOMS: atom_id res chain seq x y z
N GLY A 1 23.55 -23.12 7.13
CA GLY A 1 22.25 -22.60 7.57
C GLY A 1 21.70 -21.70 6.48
N GLU A 2 20.41 -21.82 6.15
CA GLU A 2 19.78 -21.02 5.08
C GLU A 2 19.65 -19.56 5.54
N VAL A 3 20.24 -18.62 4.79
CA VAL A 3 20.17 -17.19 5.11
C VAL A 3 18.76 -16.69 4.80
N VAL A 4 18.01 -16.30 5.82
CA VAL A 4 16.67 -15.70 5.64
C VAL A 4 16.85 -14.26 5.16
N VAL A 5 16.60 -14.04 3.86
CA VAL A 5 16.59 -12.70 3.27
C VAL A 5 15.30 -11.98 3.67
N ALA A 6 15.41 -10.74 4.16
CA ALA A 6 14.26 -9.93 4.50
C ALA A 6 13.41 -9.62 3.25
N ALA A 7 12.08 -9.65 3.40
CA ALA A 7 11.17 -9.22 2.35
C ALA A 7 11.41 -7.75 1.99
N THR A 8 11.36 -7.43 0.70
CA THR A 8 11.61 -6.08 0.20
C THR A 8 10.32 -5.25 0.26
N PRO A 9 10.33 -4.06 0.90
CA PRO A 9 9.20 -3.13 0.84
C PRO A 9 8.94 -2.64 -0.59
N LEU A 10 7.68 -2.60 -1.01
CA LEU A 10 7.23 -2.06 -2.29
C LEU A 10 6.19 -0.96 -2.08
N VAL A 11 6.43 0.24 -2.60
CA VAL A 11 5.50 1.37 -2.50
C VAL A 11 4.98 1.75 -3.88
N ILE A 12 3.66 1.81 -4.03
CA ILE A 12 3.02 2.30 -5.26
C ILE A 12 2.51 3.71 -5.01
N PHE A 13 3.12 4.70 -5.66
CA PHE A 13 2.65 6.07 -5.71
C PHE A 13 1.64 6.20 -6.84
N ALA A 14 0.41 6.59 -6.52
CA ALA A 14 -0.66 6.70 -7.49
C ALA A 14 -1.64 7.81 -7.12
N HIS A 15 -2.58 8.10 -8.01
CA HIS A 15 -3.79 8.85 -7.67
C HIS A 15 -5.01 7.93 -7.68
N GLU A 16 -6.12 8.42 -7.17
CA GLU A 16 -7.43 7.80 -7.36
C GLU A 16 -7.72 7.61 -8.86
N ARG A 17 -8.47 6.55 -9.19
CA ARG A 17 -8.92 6.23 -10.56
C ARG A 17 -7.81 6.10 -11.62
N THR A 18 -6.59 5.77 -11.19
CA THR A 18 -5.45 5.43 -12.07
C THR A 18 -5.37 3.95 -12.44
N GLY A 19 -6.28 3.11 -11.93
CA GLY A 19 -6.18 1.65 -12.04
C GLY A 19 -5.31 1.00 -10.96
N SER A 20 -4.89 1.77 -9.94
CA SER A 20 -4.05 1.28 -8.83
C SER A 20 -4.64 0.09 -8.06
N ASN A 21 -5.98 0.01 -7.93
CA ASN A 21 -6.63 -1.17 -7.35
C ASN A 21 -6.41 -2.43 -8.20
N ALA A 22 -6.71 -2.35 -9.50
CA ALA A 22 -6.53 -3.47 -10.42
C ALA A 22 -5.05 -3.93 -10.47
N PHE A 23 -4.11 -2.98 -10.40
CA PHE A 23 -2.69 -3.30 -10.34
C PHE A 23 -2.30 -3.99 -9.02
N CYS A 24 -2.78 -3.52 -7.87
CA CYS A 24 -2.59 -4.21 -6.59
C CYS A 24 -3.18 -5.63 -6.61
N ASP A 25 -4.36 -5.81 -7.20
CA ASP A 25 -5.02 -7.11 -7.29
C ASP A 25 -4.25 -8.06 -8.22
N ALA A 26 -3.68 -7.56 -9.33
CA ALA A 26 -2.79 -8.34 -10.19
C ALA A 26 -1.49 -8.77 -9.47
N LEU A 27 -0.90 -7.88 -8.66
CA LEU A 27 0.29 -8.19 -7.86
C LEU A 27 -0.01 -9.25 -6.78
N ASN A 28 -1.18 -9.20 -6.14
CA ASN A 28 -1.59 -10.20 -5.14
C ASN A 28 -1.81 -11.60 -5.73
N ARG A 29 -1.95 -11.75 -7.05
CA ARG A 29 -2.00 -13.06 -7.72
C ARG A 29 -0.61 -13.67 -7.93
N GLN A 30 0.46 -12.88 -7.78
CA GLN A 30 1.82 -13.37 -7.96
C GLN A 30 2.34 -14.06 -6.70
N ARG A 31 2.99 -15.21 -6.87
CA ARG A 31 3.60 -15.93 -5.74
C ARG A 31 4.70 -15.08 -5.11
N GLY A 32 4.70 -14.99 -3.79
CA GLY A 32 5.73 -14.28 -3.03
C GLY A 32 5.53 -12.77 -2.92
N ILE A 33 4.35 -12.25 -3.26
CA ILE A 33 3.99 -10.84 -3.09
C ILE A 33 2.74 -10.74 -2.24
N ILE A 34 2.73 -9.81 -1.28
CA ILE A 34 1.49 -9.29 -0.70
C ILE A 34 1.46 -7.78 -0.91
N MET A 35 0.42 -7.34 -1.60
CA MET A 35 0.17 -5.94 -1.91
C MET A 35 -1.05 -5.45 -1.14
N ASN A 36 -0.81 -4.71 -0.05
CA ASN A 36 -1.88 -3.99 0.64
C ASN A 36 -2.39 -2.85 -0.27
N LYS A 37 -3.63 -2.42 -0.05
CA LYS A 37 -4.18 -1.26 -0.74
C LYS A 37 -3.73 0.01 0.00
N GLU A 38 -4.66 0.85 0.43
CA GLU A 38 -4.35 2.14 1.07
C GLU A 38 -4.11 1.91 2.56
N ALA A 39 -2.92 1.40 2.89
CA ALA A 39 -2.55 1.09 4.27
C ALA A 39 -2.60 2.33 5.19
N PHE A 40 -2.38 3.52 4.62
CA PHE A 40 -2.34 4.81 5.33
C PHE A 40 -3.53 5.72 5.00
N ASN A 41 -4.63 5.17 4.48
CA ASN A 41 -5.82 5.99 4.31
C ASN A 41 -6.28 6.55 5.68
N PRO A 42 -6.63 7.84 5.77
CA PRO A 42 -6.91 8.51 7.04
C PRO A 42 -8.13 7.91 7.75
N THR A 43 -9.10 7.41 7.00
CA THR A 43 -10.35 6.85 7.52
C THR A 43 -10.22 5.38 7.89
N GLU A 44 -9.66 4.56 7.00
CA GLU A 44 -9.54 3.10 7.22
C GLU A 44 -8.18 2.57 6.74
N SER A 45 -7.70 1.47 7.34
CA SER A 45 -6.52 0.74 6.85
C SER A 45 -6.92 -0.39 5.91
N TYR A 46 -6.64 -0.26 4.62
CA TYR A 46 -6.96 -1.30 3.63
C TYR A 46 -5.81 -2.32 3.49
N LEU A 47 -5.61 -3.10 4.54
CA LEU A 47 -4.62 -4.18 4.58
C LEU A 47 -5.17 -5.47 3.96
N HIS A 48 -4.28 -6.23 3.31
CA HIS A 48 -4.62 -7.59 2.87
C HIS A 48 -4.99 -8.45 4.08
N GLY A 49 -5.99 -9.33 3.94
CA GLY A 49 -6.57 -10.06 5.09
C GLY A 49 -5.57 -10.94 5.86
N THR A 50 -4.52 -11.43 5.20
CA THR A 50 -3.43 -12.15 5.88
C THR A 50 -2.50 -11.24 6.68
N MET A 51 -2.28 -10.00 6.22
CA MET A 51 -1.51 -8.99 6.94
C MET A 51 -2.30 -8.45 8.12
N ARG A 52 -3.58 -8.10 7.90
CA ARG A 52 -4.47 -7.58 8.95
C ARG A 52 -4.57 -8.52 10.16
N ARG A 53 -4.61 -9.83 9.92
CA ARG A 53 -4.66 -10.84 11.00
C ARG A 53 -3.32 -11.07 11.70
N ALA A 54 -2.20 -10.80 11.03
CA ALA A 54 -0.86 -11.09 11.54
C ALA A 54 -0.20 -9.91 12.25
N ILE A 55 -0.66 -8.68 12.00
CA ILE A 55 -0.13 -7.45 12.59
C ILE A 55 -0.98 -7.09 13.80
N HIS A 56 -0.32 -6.71 14.90
CA HIS A 56 -1.00 -6.35 16.13
C HIS A 56 -1.94 -5.15 15.94
N PRO A 57 -3.20 -5.17 16.44
CA PRO A 57 -4.16 -4.10 16.22
C PRO A 57 -3.68 -2.70 16.61
N ARG A 58 -2.91 -2.57 17.69
CA ARG A 58 -2.31 -1.27 18.11
C ARG A 58 -1.35 -0.67 17.07
N VAL A 59 -0.63 -1.51 16.31
CA VAL A 59 0.26 -1.04 15.23
C VAL A 59 -0.57 -0.51 14.07
N ILE A 60 -1.69 -1.18 13.76
CA ILE A 60 -2.63 -0.75 12.72
C ILE A 60 -3.34 0.55 13.15
N SER A 61 -3.81 0.65 14.39
CA SER A 61 -4.50 1.85 14.86
C SER A 61 -3.60 3.08 14.90
N ASN A 62 -2.30 2.91 15.21
CA ASN A 62 -1.34 4.01 15.30
C ASN A 62 -0.55 4.28 14.00
N ARG A 63 -0.94 3.64 12.88
CA ARG A 63 -0.20 3.64 11.61
C ARG A 63 0.15 5.03 11.06
N ASN A 64 -0.74 6.02 11.19
CA ASN A 64 -0.52 7.35 10.62
C ASN A 64 0.44 8.19 11.47
N ASN A 65 0.51 7.93 12.79
CA ASN A 65 1.47 8.59 13.68
C ASN A 65 2.84 7.89 13.68
N GLN A 66 2.87 6.58 13.39
CA GLN A 66 4.08 5.76 13.36
C GLN A 66 4.14 4.92 12.08
N PRO A 67 4.30 5.54 10.90
CA PRO A 67 4.23 4.83 9.63
C PRO A 67 5.31 3.75 9.49
N ARG A 68 6.50 4.02 10.00
CA ARG A 68 7.61 3.07 10.01
C ARG A 68 7.28 1.79 10.78
N ALA A 69 6.58 1.90 11.91
CA ALA A 69 6.22 0.74 12.73
C ALA A 69 5.27 -0.21 11.98
N LEU A 70 4.33 0.32 11.19
CA LEU A 70 3.46 -0.50 10.36
C LEU A 70 4.26 -1.20 9.24
N VAL A 71 5.16 -0.48 8.55
CA VAL A 71 5.95 -1.08 7.48
C VAL A 71 6.91 -2.15 8.01
N ASP A 72 7.59 -1.90 9.12
CA ASP A 72 8.48 -2.88 9.74
C ASP A 72 7.70 -4.14 10.15
N ALA A 73 6.46 -3.98 10.65
CA ALA A 73 5.58 -5.11 10.96
C ALA A 73 5.18 -5.90 9.69
N MET A 74 4.85 -5.21 8.59
CA MET A 74 4.56 -5.85 7.30
C MET A 74 5.76 -6.65 6.80
N VAL A 75 6.96 -6.06 6.82
CA VAL A 75 8.22 -6.72 6.42
C VAL A 75 8.47 -7.94 7.30
N LYS A 76 8.34 -7.82 8.62
CA LYS A 76 8.54 -8.93 9.55
C LYS A 76 7.59 -10.10 9.26
N VAL A 77 6.31 -9.81 9.00
CA VAL A 77 5.32 -10.84 8.63
C VAL A 77 5.66 -11.47 7.29
N ALA A 78 6.04 -10.66 6.30
CA ALA A 78 6.39 -11.12 4.96
C ALA A 78 7.64 -12.01 4.95
N THR A 79 8.70 -11.60 5.67
CA THR A 79 9.94 -12.36 5.84
C THR A 79 9.67 -13.73 6.47
N ARG A 80 8.88 -13.79 7.56
CA ARG A 80 8.50 -15.07 8.20
C ARG A 80 7.72 -15.98 7.26
N ARG A 81 6.96 -15.41 6.34
CA ARG A 81 6.20 -16.13 5.31
C ARG A 81 7.01 -16.41 4.04
N ARG A 82 8.32 -16.11 4.03
CA ARG A 82 9.23 -16.28 2.89
C ARG A 82 8.72 -15.57 1.63
N LEU A 83 8.07 -14.42 1.79
CA LEU A 83 7.65 -13.58 0.67
C LEU A 83 8.83 -12.74 0.19
N ARG A 84 8.87 -12.49 -1.11
CA ARG A 84 9.89 -11.63 -1.74
C ARG A 84 9.55 -10.15 -1.56
N TYR A 85 8.27 -9.80 -1.70
CA TYR A 85 7.80 -8.43 -1.60
C TYR A 85 6.60 -8.30 -0.67
N VAL A 86 6.55 -7.17 0.03
CA VAL A 86 5.35 -6.69 0.71
C VAL A 86 5.21 -5.20 0.47
N GLY A 87 4.00 -4.75 0.18
CA GLY A 87 3.81 -3.36 -0.20
C GLY A 87 2.46 -2.77 0.17
N PHE A 88 2.31 -1.49 -0.13
CA PHE A 88 1.05 -0.75 -0.08
C PHE A 88 1.02 0.28 -1.21
N LYS A 89 -0.19 0.68 -1.64
CA LYS A 89 -0.34 1.86 -2.50
C LYS A 89 -0.63 3.08 -1.64
N ILE A 90 -0.25 4.25 -2.15
CA ILE A 90 -0.45 5.50 -1.45
C ILE A 90 -0.81 6.61 -2.43
N PHE A 91 -1.71 7.48 -2.00
CA PHE A 91 -2.13 8.65 -2.74
C PHE A 91 -1.56 9.90 -2.08
N PRO A 92 -1.23 10.96 -2.85
CA PRO A 92 -0.75 12.22 -2.28
C PRO A 92 -1.65 12.78 -1.19
N ALA A 93 -2.98 12.62 -1.33
CA ALA A 93 -3.96 13.08 -0.34
C ALA A 93 -3.94 12.32 1.00
N HIS A 94 -3.34 11.13 1.06
CA HIS A 94 -3.32 10.32 2.30
C HIS A 94 -2.27 10.74 3.31
N LEU A 95 -1.49 11.77 3.01
CA LEU A 95 -0.27 12.05 3.76
C LEU A 95 -0.19 13.52 4.15
N SER A 96 -0.07 13.77 5.45
CA SER A 96 0.62 14.95 5.96
C SER A 96 2.13 14.80 5.70
N SER A 97 2.84 15.92 5.56
CA SER A 97 4.24 15.98 5.09
C SER A 97 5.21 15.03 5.80
N GLY A 98 5.03 14.75 7.09
CA GLY A 98 5.94 13.89 7.86
C GLY A 98 5.85 12.38 7.57
N GLY A 99 4.69 11.87 7.13
CA GLY A 99 4.49 10.44 6.92
C GLY A 99 5.13 9.90 5.63
N ILE A 100 5.14 10.72 4.59
CA ILE A 100 5.79 10.45 3.28
C ILE A 100 7.29 10.26 3.48
N ASP A 101 7.92 11.21 4.17
CA ASP A 101 9.38 11.26 4.29
C ASP A 101 9.92 10.01 4.99
N ALA A 102 9.22 9.53 6.01
CA ALA A 102 9.59 8.29 6.70
C ALA A 102 9.56 7.06 5.77
N ILE A 103 8.60 7.01 4.84
CA ILE A 103 8.44 5.92 3.87
C ILE A 103 9.45 6.06 2.72
N LEU A 104 9.65 7.27 2.19
CA LEU A 104 10.60 7.55 1.10
C LEU A 104 12.06 7.29 1.51
N ARG A 105 12.40 7.54 2.78
CA ARG A 105 13.76 7.34 3.30
C ARG A 105 14.04 5.91 3.73
N MET A 106 13.11 4.97 3.52
CA MET A 106 13.38 3.55 3.81
C MET A 106 14.40 2.98 2.83
N GLN A 107 15.61 2.71 3.33
CA GLN A 107 16.63 2.01 2.56
C GLN A 107 16.12 0.65 2.08
N GLY A 108 16.42 0.32 0.82
CA GLY A 108 16.06 -0.95 0.19
C GLY A 108 14.61 -1.05 -0.30
N ALA A 109 13.76 -0.04 -0.06
CA ALA A 109 12.42 -0.01 -0.62
C ALA A 109 12.45 0.15 -2.15
N ARG A 110 11.48 -0.48 -2.83
CA ARG A 110 11.23 -0.29 -4.26
C ARG A 110 10.01 0.59 -4.44
N ALA A 111 10.04 1.47 -5.44
CA ALA A 111 8.95 2.39 -5.76
C ALA A 111 8.41 2.12 -7.16
N VAL A 112 7.09 2.20 -7.32
CA VAL A 112 6.39 2.22 -8.61
C VAL A 112 5.55 3.49 -8.66
N ILE A 113 5.67 4.25 -9.74
CA ILE A 113 4.83 5.43 -9.99
C ILE A 113 3.79 5.03 -11.03
N LEU A 114 2.52 5.04 -10.64
CA LEU A 114 1.39 4.72 -11.52
C LEU A 114 0.55 5.98 -11.76
N TYR A 115 0.51 6.40 -13.02
CA TYR A 115 -0.25 7.57 -13.46
C TYR A 115 -1.07 7.24 -14.71
N ARG A 116 -2.17 7.97 -14.91
CA ARG A 116 -3.03 7.85 -16.10
C ARG A 116 -2.89 9.10 -16.94
N LYS A 117 -2.41 8.95 -18.18
CA LYS A 117 -2.20 10.07 -19.12
C LYS A 117 -3.48 10.82 -19.48
N ASN A 118 -4.61 10.12 -19.60
CA ASN A 118 -5.90 10.75 -19.92
C ASN A 118 -6.57 11.31 -18.66
N VAL A 119 -6.29 12.57 -18.36
CA VAL A 119 -6.79 13.29 -17.17
C VAL A 119 -8.31 13.47 -17.21
N LEU A 120 -8.91 13.71 -18.37
CA LEU A 120 -10.37 13.81 -18.52
C LEU A 120 -11.08 12.52 -18.11
N ALA A 121 -10.49 11.36 -18.46
CA ALA A 121 -11.01 10.08 -18.04
C ALA A 121 -10.85 9.82 -16.53
N VAL A 122 -9.80 10.36 -15.88
CA VAL A 122 -9.66 10.35 -14.42
C VAL A 122 -10.77 11.18 -13.78
N TYR A 123 -10.97 12.41 -14.28
CA TYR A 123 -11.97 13.33 -13.75
C TYR A 123 -13.39 12.77 -13.86
N ARG A 124 -13.81 12.31 -15.05
CA ARG A 124 -15.14 11.69 -15.25
C ARG A 124 -15.35 10.51 -14.30
N SER A 125 -14.33 9.67 -14.16
CA SER A 125 -14.34 8.50 -13.29
C SER A 125 -14.52 8.89 -11.82
N LEU A 126 -13.79 9.92 -11.36
CA LEU A 126 -13.92 10.47 -10.01
C LEU A 126 -15.35 10.98 -9.75
N ARG A 127 -15.93 11.78 -10.65
CA ARG A 127 -17.30 12.30 -10.51
C ARG A 127 -18.36 11.19 -10.39
N VAL A 128 -18.17 10.08 -11.10
CA VAL A 128 -19.04 8.90 -10.97
C VAL A 128 -18.88 8.24 -9.59
N ALA A 129 -17.65 8.08 -9.08
CA ALA A 129 -17.44 7.54 -7.74
C ALA A 129 -18.05 8.42 -6.65
N GLU A 130 -17.86 9.74 -6.73
CA GLU A 130 -18.40 10.69 -5.77
C GLU A 130 -19.93 10.66 -5.74
N SER A 131 -20.58 10.59 -6.91
CA SER A 131 -22.05 10.57 -7.00
C SER A 131 -22.68 9.25 -6.60
N THR A 132 -21.96 8.13 -6.75
CA THR A 132 -22.51 6.78 -6.49
C THR A 132 -22.01 6.14 -5.20
N GLY A 133 -20.98 6.71 -4.56
CA GLY A 133 -20.25 6.07 -3.47
C GLY A 133 -19.41 4.84 -3.88
N HIS A 134 -19.40 4.47 -5.17
CA HIS A 134 -18.71 3.27 -5.66
C HIS A 134 -17.33 3.61 -6.24
N TRP A 135 -16.27 3.21 -5.52
CA TRP A 135 -14.87 3.51 -5.84
C TRP A 135 -14.14 2.39 -6.58
N THR A 136 -14.73 1.20 -6.63
CA THR A 136 -14.22 0.02 -7.32
C THR A 136 -15.15 -0.34 -8.47
N SER A 137 -14.55 -0.75 -9.59
CA SER A 137 -15.25 -1.32 -10.74
C SER A 137 -15.37 -2.83 -10.57
#